data_AF-A0A2E8E616-F1
#
_entry.id   AF-A0A2E8E616-F1
#
_cell.length_a   1.000
_cell.length_b   1.000
_cell.length_c   1.000
_cell.angle_alpha   90.00
_cell.angle_beta   90.00
_cell.angle_gamma   90.00
#
_symmetry.space_group_name_H-M   'P 1'
#
loop_
_entity.id
_entity.type
_entity.pdbx_description
1 polymer ?
#
loop_
_entity_poly.entity_id
_entity_poly.type
_entity_poly.pdbx_seq_one_letter_code
_entity_poly.pdbx_strand_id
1 'polypeptide(L)'
;MKQSAFAKATARPGAIMKTIRTRTLAAAVVVAVAAAATVSAHMAYSKSMPEKDATLTESPDHLQVWFTQDPEPAISQLTLEGPGGEVTLGETTVGDEKSIVAAVSSPLGPGSYTVGWRSAGDDGHVLRGDFSFTIRAAD
;
A
#
# COMPACT_ATOMS: atom_id res chain seq x y z
N MET A 1 66.92 45.60 -48.42
CA MET A 1 66.30 46.36 -49.53
C MET A 1 64.83 45.95 -49.60
N LYS A 2 63.93 46.91 -49.29
CA LYS A 2 62.52 47.01 -49.71
C LYS A 2 61.55 45.87 -49.28
N GLN A 3 60.30 46.10 -48.89
CA GLN A 3 59.40 47.23 -48.66
C GLN A 3 58.19 46.63 -47.90
N SER A 4 57.56 47.43 -47.03
CA SER A 4 56.11 47.69 -46.86
C SER A 4 55.11 46.64 -47.39
N ALA A 5 53.92 46.38 -46.85
CA ALA A 5 53.11 46.80 -45.71
C ALA A 5 51.75 46.08 -45.95
N PHE A 6 50.90 45.94 -44.93
CA PHE A 6 49.43 46.18 -44.95
C PHE A 6 48.75 45.37 -43.83
N ALA A 7 48.15 46.12 -42.91
CA ALA A 7 47.30 45.59 -41.85
C ALA A 7 45.92 45.20 -42.40
N LYS A 8 45.30 44.18 -41.81
CA LYS A 8 43.84 44.08 -41.74
C LYS A 8 43.45 43.43 -40.42
N ALA A 9 42.80 44.19 -39.55
CA ALA A 9 42.19 43.68 -38.33
C ALA A 9 40.94 42.86 -38.68
N THR A 10 40.80 41.67 -38.08
CA THR A 10 39.51 40.98 -37.96
C THR A 10 39.47 40.24 -36.62
N ALA A 11 38.65 40.73 -35.70
CA ALA A 11 38.28 40.01 -34.50
C ALA A 11 37.63 38.66 -34.87
N ARG A 12 37.93 37.60 -34.11
CA ARG A 12 37.08 36.41 -34.10
C ARG A 12 36.71 35.99 -32.68
N PRO A 13 35.44 35.60 -32.46
CA PRO A 13 34.81 35.51 -31.16
C PRO A 13 34.93 34.12 -30.55
N GLY A 14 34.76 34.04 -29.23
CA GLY A 14 33.96 32.98 -28.63
C GLY A 14 34.72 31.75 -28.14
N ALA A 15 35.34 31.89 -26.96
CA ALA A 15 35.55 30.76 -26.06
C ALA A 15 34.19 30.31 -25.49
N ILE A 16 33.38 29.52 -26.22
CA ILE A 16 32.15 28.92 -25.66
C ILE A 16 31.89 27.55 -26.29
N MET A 17 32.73 26.55 -25.99
CA MET A 17 32.42 25.17 -26.41
C MET A 17 32.98 24.13 -25.44
N LYS A 18 32.80 24.29 -24.13
CA LYS A 18 33.07 23.20 -23.17
C LYS A 18 32.03 23.04 -22.04
N THR A 19 31.12 23.99 -21.86
CA THR A 19 30.17 24.00 -20.71
C THR A 19 28.82 23.33 -21.01
N ILE A 20 28.53 23.00 -22.27
CA ILE A 20 27.22 22.43 -22.67
C ILE A 20 27.11 20.94 -22.31
N ARG A 21 28.22 20.19 -22.34
CA ARG A 21 28.21 18.72 -22.11
C ARG A 21 27.95 18.32 -20.66
N THR A 22 28.36 19.12 -19.68
CA THR A 22 28.20 18.81 -18.25
C THR A 22 26.78 19.03 -17.74
N ARG A 23 26.01 19.97 -18.34
CA ARG A 23 24.61 20.23 -17.95
C ARG A 23 23.66 19.10 -18.35
N THR A 24 23.92 18.44 -19.48
CA THR A 24 23.09 17.33 -19.98
C THR A 24 23.22 16.08 -19.14
N LEU A 25 24.42 15.76 -18.64
CA LEU A 25 24.64 14.63 -17.74
C LEU A 25 23.95 14.81 -16.38
N ALA A 26 24.02 16.01 -15.79
CA ALA A 26 23.34 16.31 -14.54
C ALA A 26 21.82 16.20 -14.67
N ALA A 27 21.24 16.69 -15.77
CA ALA A 27 19.81 16.56 -16.06
C ALA A 27 19.39 15.09 -16.26
N ALA A 28 20.19 14.29 -16.98
CA ALA A 28 19.92 12.86 -17.18
C ALA A 28 20.00 12.06 -15.86
N VAL A 29 20.94 12.39 -14.97
CA VAL A 29 21.04 11.77 -13.65
C VAL A 29 19.84 12.13 -12.78
N VAL A 30 19.37 13.39 -12.79
CA VAL A 30 18.17 13.79 -12.05
C VAL A 30 16.91 13.07 -12.57
N VAL A 31 16.77 12.92 -13.88
CA VAL A 31 15.66 12.15 -14.48
C VAL A 31 15.74 10.66 -14.14
N ALA A 32 16.94 10.06 -14.15
CA ALA A 32 17.15 8.66 -13.79
C ALA A 32 16.88 8.39 -12.30
N VAL A 33 17.27 9.29 -11.40
CA VAL A 33 16.98 9.20 -9.95
C VAL A 33 15.49 9.41 -9.69
N ALA A 34 14.82 10.32 -10.40
CA ALA A 34 13.37 10.51 -10.29
C ALA A 34 12.57 9.29 -10.78
N ALA A 35 13.09 8.54 -11.76
CA ALA A 35 12.48 7.30 -12.26
C ALA A 35 12.65 6.10 -11.31
N ALA A 36 13.56 6.19 -10.31
CA ALA A 36 13.87 5.09 -9.39
C ALA A 36 12.99 5.06 -8.11
N ALA A 37 12.01 5.95 -7.98
CA ALA A 37 11.11 5.96 -6.83
C ALA A 37 9.94 4.97 -7.00
N THR A 38 10.22 3.67 -7.17
CA THR A 38 9.22 2.64 -6.89
C THR A 38 9.24 2.38 -5.39
N VAL A 39 8.56 3.22 -4.63
CA VAL A 39 8.26 2.90 -3.23
C VAL A 39 7.23 1.77 -3.28
N SER A 40 7.68 0.53 -3.12
CA SER A 40 6.79 -0.61 -2.83
C SER A 40 6.15 -0.36 -1.47
N ALA A 41 5.02 0.34 -1.46
CA ALA A 41 4.18 0.43 -0.28
C ALA A 41 3.53 -0.94 -0.11
N HIS A 42 4.22 -1.82 0.63
CA HIS A 42 3.69 -3.13 1.00
C HIS A 42 2.28 -2.95 1.59
N MET A 43 1.41 -3.93 1.36
CA MET A 43 0.10 -3.98 1.98
C MET A 43 0.22 -3.74 3.49
N ALA A 44 -0.73 -3.00 4.07
CA ALA A 44 -0.85 -2.83 5.51
C ALA A 44 -2.32 -2.84 5.91
N TYR A 45 -2.60 -3.35 7.11
CA TYR A 45 -3.89 -3.23 7.78
C TYR A 45 -4.22 -1.74 7.99
N SER A 46 -5.46 -1.36 7.65
CA SER A 46 -5.94 0.02 7.79
C SER A 46 -6.99 0.13 8.90
N LYS A 47 -8.08 -0.64 8.79
CA LYS A 47 -9.21 -0.65 9.75
C LYS A 47 -9.98 -1.97 9.64
N SER A 48 -10.93 -2.19 10.57
CA SER A 48 -11.80 -3.35 10.58
C SER A 48 -13.23 -3.00 10.96
N MET A 49 -14.15 -3.90 10.63
CA MET A 49 -15.53 -3.93 11.10
C MET A 49 -15.80 -5.37 11.60
N PRO A 50 -16.20 -5.57 12.87
CA PRO A 50 -16.21 -4.58 13.95
C PRO A 50 -14.87 -3.87 14.14
N GLU A 51 -14.90 -2.64 14.68
CA GLU A 51 -13.65 -1.93 15.00
C GLU A 51 -12.81 -2.75 15.99
N LYS A 52 -11.49 -2.65 15.87
CA LYS A 52 -10.57 -3.29 16.80
C LYS A 52 -10.89 -2.84 18.23
N ASP A 53 -11.00 -3.84 19.10
CA ASP A 53 -11.29 -3.74 20.53
C ASP A 53 -12.70 -3.16 20.83
N ALA A 54 -13.60 -3.16 19.82
CA ALA A 54 -14.98 -2.71 19.98
C ALA A 54 -15.76 -3.59 20.96
N THR A 55 -16.74 -2.96 21.62
CA THR A 55 -17.78 -3.65 22.39
C THR A 55 -19.12 -3.45 21.70
N LEU A 56 -19.76 -4.55 21.31
CA LEU A 56 -21.06 -4.60 20.66
C LEU A 56 -22.13 -5.06 21.64
N THR A 57 -23.37 -4.64 21.40
CA THR A 57 -24.56 -5.16 22.09
C THR A 57 -25.27 -6.26 21.30
N GLU A 58 -24.92 -6.40 20.01
CA GLU A 58 -25.54 -7.33 19.08
C GLU A 58 -24.46 -8.02 18.22
N SER A 59 -24.81 -9.18 17.65
CA SER A 59 -23.95 -9.88 16.70
C SER A 59 -23.78 -9.05 15.42
N PRO A 60 -22.56 -8.87 14.89
CA PRO A 60 -22.38 -8.29 13.57
C PRO A 60 -22.86 -9.26 12.48
N ASP A 61 -23.33 -8.73 11.35
CA ASP A 61 -23.74 -9.53 10.19
C ASP A 61 -22.54 -10.04 9.37
N HIS A 62 -21.41 -9.34 9.45
CA HIS A 62 -20.20 -9.66 8.70
C HIS A 62 -18.95 -9.15 9.43
N LEU A 63 -17.81 -9.69 9.01
CA LEU A 63 -16.49 -9.20 9.38
C LEU A 63 -15.84 -8.60 8.13
N GLN A 64 -15.14 -7.49 8.28
CA GLN A 64 -14.44 -6.83 7.19
C GLN A 64 -13.10 -6.24 7.64
N VAL A 65 -12.09 -6.35 6.79
CA VAL A 65 -10.76 -5.76 7.01
C VAL A 65 -10.37 -4.97 5.77
N TRP A 66 -9.97 -3.71 5.97
CA TRP A 66 -9.48 -2.84 4.91
C TRP A 66 -7.96 -2.72 4.96
N PHE A 67 -7.37 -2.54 3.78
CA PHE A 67 -5.94 -2.46 3.59
C PHE A 67 -5.52 -1.20 2.82
N THR A 68 -4.22 -0.97 2.74
CA THR A 68 -3.64 0.11 1.91
C THR A 68 -3.54 -0.25 0.42
N GLN A 69 -3.63 -1.54 0.08
CA GLN A 69 -3.57 -2.09 -1.28
C GLN A 69 -4.70 -3.07 -1.54
N ASP A 70 -5.05 -3.26 -2.81
CA ASP A 70 -6.03 -4.26 -3.22
C ASP A 70 -5.57 -5.67 -2.81
N PRO A 71 -6.45 -6.46 -2.16
CA PRO A 71 -6.10 -7.80 -1.72
C PRO A 71 -6.18 -8.83 -2.85
N GLU A 72 -5.20 -9.73 -2.91
CA GLU A 72 -5.21 -10.88 -3.83
C GLU A 72 -6.25 -11.92 -3.38
N PRO A 73 -7.32 -12.17 -4.16
CA PRO A 73 -8.41 -13.06 -3.77
C PRO A 73 -7.95 -14.48 -3.44
N ALA A 74 -7.00 -15.04 -4.19
CA ALA A 74 -6.55 -16.42 -3.99
C ALA A 74 -5.79 -16.66 -2.66
N ILE A 75 -5.33 -15.58 -2.02
CA ILE A 75 -4.53 -15.61 -0.78
C ILE A 75 -5.38 -15.21 0.43
N SER A 76 -6.39 -14.38 0.20
CA SER A 76 -7.19 -13.70 1.23
C SER A 76 -8.09 -14.65 2.02
N GLN A 77 -8.11 -14.52 3.35
CA GLN A 77 -8.96 -15.33 4.22
C GLN A 77 -9.24 -14.60 5.54
N LEU A 78 -10.50 -14.69 6.00
CA LEU A 78 -10.92 -14.37 7.36
C LEU A 78 -11.23 -15.64 8.15
N THR A 79 -10.95 -15.59 9.45
CA THR A 79 -11.23 -16.63 10.44
C THR A 79 -11.77 -15.97 11.71
N LEU A 80 -12.60 -16.69 12.44
CA LEU A 80 -13.20 -16.21 13.69
C LEU A 80 -13.07 -17.26 14.77
N GLU A 81 -12.52 -16.88 15.92
CA GLU A 81 -12.51 -17.68 17.13
C GLU A 81 -13.35 -16.96 18.20
N GLY A 82 -14.26 -17.70 18.83
CA GLY A 82 -15.10 -17.21 19.91
C GLY A 82 -14.88 -17.96 21.22
N PRO A 83 -15.71 -17.70 22.25
CA PRO A 83 -15.56 -18.33 23.56
C PRO A 83 -15.67 -19.85 23.55
N GLY A 84 -16.36 -20.41 22.54
CA GLY A 84 -16.54 -21.85 22.35
C GLY A 84 -15.57 -22.49 21.35
N GLY A 85 -14.57 -21.74 20.85
CA GLY A 85 -13.65 -22.16 19.80
C GLY A 85 -13.97 -21.55 18.44
N GLU A 86 -13.54 -22.22 17.36
CA GLU A 86 -13.69 -21.75 15.99
C GLU A 86 -15.16 -21.55 15.61
N VAL A 87 -15.44 -20.42 14.96
CA VAL A 87 -16.75 -20.07 14.43
C VAL A 87 -16.67 -20.06 12.91
N THR A 88 -17.54 -20.85 12.27
CA THR A 88 -17.63 -20.90 10.81
C THR A 88 -18.18 -19.58 10.27
N LEU A 89 -17.42 -18.98 9.34
CA LEU A 89 -17.84 -17.83 8.54
C LEU A 89 -18.33 -18.29 7.16
N GLY A 90 -19.00 -17.38 6.47
CA GLY A 90 -19.18 -17.49 5.02
C GLY A 90 -17.84 -17.42 4.27
N GLU A 91 -17.90 -17.64 2.96
CA GLU A 91 -16.72 -17.48 2.09
C GLU A 91 -16.12 -16.07 2.23
N THR A 92 -14.79 -15.99 2.31
CA THR A 92 -14.10 -14.70 2.26
C THR A 92 -14.02 -14.23 0.84
N THR A 93 -14.52 -13.02 0.57
CA THR A 93 -14.44 -12.38 -0.74
C THR A 93 -13.72 -11.04 -0.64
N VAL A 94 -13.17 -10.57 -1.76
CA VAL A 94 -12.69 -9.20 -1.87
C VAL A 94 -13.90 -8.28 -1.95
N GLY A 95 -13.94 -7.29 -1.06
CA GLY A 95 -14.98 -6.27 -1.01
C GLY A 95 -14.50 -4.93 -1.59
N ASP A 96 -15.33 -3.91 -1.43
CA ASP A 96 -15.02 -2.56 -1.88
C ASP A 96 -13.85 -1.93 -1.11
N GLU A 97 -13.27 -0.86 -1.65
CA GLU A 97 -12.27 -0.03 -0.96
C GLU A 97 -11.04 -0.82 -0.43
N LYS A 98 -10.55 -1.82 -1.18
CA LYS A 98 -9.37 -2.62 -0.80
C LYS A 98 -9.61 -3.41 0.48
N SER A 99 -10.70 -4.17 0.53
CA SER A 99 -11.07 -4.93 1.70
C SER A 99 -11.30 -6.41 1.41
N ILE A 100 -11.31 -7.21 2.47
CA ILE A 100 -11.84 -8.57 2.46
C ILE A 100 -13.01 -8.64 3.43
N VAL A 101 -14.04 -9.40 3.07
CA VAL A 101 -15.28 -9.51 3.82
C VAL A 101 -15.71 -10.97 3.93
N ALA A 102 -16.30 -11.35 5.06
CA ALA A 102 -16.93 -12.65 5.26
C ALA A 102 -18.19 -12.49 6.11
N ALA A 103 -19.27 -13.16 5.69
CA ALA A 103 -20.54 -13.13 6.43
C ALA A 103 -20.43 -13.94 7.74
N VAL A 104 -21.09 -13.45 8.79
CA VAL A 104 -21.27 -14.20 10.03
C VAL A 104 -22.53 -15.06 9.87
N SER A 105 -22.35 -16.34 9.57
CA SER A 105 -23.44 -17.23 9.15
C SER A 105 -24.42 -17.63 10.25
N SER A 106 -24.10 -17.35 11.51
CA SER A 106 -24.98 -17.63 12.65
C SER A 106 -24.78 -16.58 13.75
N PRO A 107 -25.85 -16.15 14.45
CA PRO A 107 -25.74 -15.14 15.49
C PRO A 107 -24.72 -15.51 16.55
N LEU A 108 -23.85 -14.56 16.88
CA LEU A 108 -22.84 -14.67 17.93
C LEU A 108 -23.46 -14.33 19.30
N GLY A 109 -23.14 -15.13 20.31
CA GLY A 109 -23.53 -14.88 21.68
C GLY A 109 -22.59 -13.90 22.41
N PRO A 110 -22.89 -13.56 23.67
CA PRO A 110 -22.00 -12.74 24.49
C PRO A 110 -20.62 -13.40 24.69
N GLY A 111 -19.56 -12.61 24.60
CA GLY A 111 -18.19 -13.04 24.85
C GLY A 111 -17.16 -12.30 24.00
N SER A 112 -15.90 -12.70 24.14
CA SER A 112 -14.78 -12.15 23.37
C SER A 112 -14.54 -12.99 22.13
N TYR A 113 -14.29 -12.29 21.03
CA TYR A 113 -14.05 -12.87 19.71
C TYR A 113 -12.72 -12.34 19.15
N THR A 114 -11.98 -13.20 18.49
CA THR A 114 -10.74 -12.86 17.79
C THR A 114 -10.92 -13.16 16.31
N VAL A 115 -10.73 -12.13 15.48
CA VAL A 115 -10.75 -12.22 14.03
C VAL A 115 -9.32 -12.34 13.55
N GLY A 116 -8.97 -13.49 12.96
CA GLY A 116 -7.72 -13.66 12.25
C GLY A 116 -7.89 -13.34 10.77
N TRP A 117 -6.89 -12.69 10.17
CA TRP A 117 -6.86 -12.40 8.74
C TRP A 117 -5.50 -12.74 8.12
N ARG A 118 -5.54 -13.11 6.84
CA ARG A 118 -4.36 -13.14 5.96
C ARG A 118 -4.70 -12.55 4.61
N SER A 119 -3.76 -11.85 3.99
CA SER A 119 -3.89 -11.27 2.66
C SER A 119 -2.52 -10.96 2.05
N ALA A 120 -2.49 -10.59 0.79
CA ALA A 120 -1.31 -10.07 0.09
C ALA A 120 -1.74 -8.97 -0.89
N GLY A 121 -0.86 -8.01 -1.15
CA GLY A 121 -1.02 -7.07 -2.26
C GLY A 121 -0.38 -7.60 -3.55
N ASP A 122 -0.21 -6.72 -4.54
CA ASP A 122 0.35 -7.05 -5.86
C ASP A 122 1.76 -7.67 -5.84
N ASP A 123 2.52 -7.45 -4.76
CA ASP A 123 3.87 -8.02 -4.60
C ASP A 123 3.87 -9.48 -4.12
N GLY A 124 2.69 -10.02 -3.77
CA GLY A 124 2.52 -11.40 -3.34
C GLY A 124 3.04 -11.69 -1.92
N HIS A 125 3.53 -10.69 -1.18
CA HIS A 125 3.97 -10.90 0.20
C HIS A 125 2.77 -11.12 1.12
N VAL A 126 2.64 -12.35 1.62
CA VAL A 126 1.54 -12.71 2.53
C VAL A 126 1.76 -12.09 3.90
N LEU A 127 0.81 -11.24 4.30
CA LEU A 127 0.70 -10.70 5.64
C LEU A 127 -0.42 -11.39 6.41
N ARG A 128 -0.27 -11.39 7.73
CA ARG A 128 -1.22 -11.94 8.69
C ARG A 128 -1.36 -10.97 9.85
N GLY A 129 -2.52 -11.00 10.48
CA GLY A 129 -2.76 -10.31 11.73
C GLY A 129 -4.08 -10.73 12.32
N ASP A 130 -4.42 -10.07 13.42
CA ASP A 130 -5.65 -10.31 14.15
C ASP A 130 -6.15 -9.02 14.82
N PHE A 131 -7.43 -9.02 15.18
CA PHE A 131 -8.02 -8.06 16.08
C PHE A 131 -9.14 -8.72 16.87
N SER A 132 -9.52 -8.13 18.00
CA SER A 132 -10.59 -8.67 18.83
C SER A 132 -11.77 -7.70 18.92
N PHE A 133 -12.95 -8.23 19.23
CA PHE A 133 -14.11 -7.47 19.64
C PHE A 133 -14.85 -8.26 20.74
N THR A 134 -15.74 -7.60 21.47
CA THR A 134 -16.53 -8.22 22.54
C THR A 134 -18.01 -7.97 22.30
N ILE A 135 -18.85 -8.99 22.48
CA ILE A 135 -20.31 -8.85 22.54
C ILE A 135 -20.72 -8.93 24.01
N ARG A 136 -21.42 -7.90 24.51
CA ARG A 136 -22.03 -7.95 25.85
C ARG A 136 -23.43 -8.54 25.78
N ALA A 137 -23.88 -9.11 26.89
CA ALA A 137 -25.29 -9.44 27.03
C ALA A 137 -26.13 -8.16 26.91
N ALA A 138 -27.27 -8.25 26.24
CA ALA A 138 -28.29 -7.20 26.34
C ALA A 138 -28.81 -7.16 27.79
N ASP A 139 -28.89 -5.97 28.36
CA ASP A 139 -29.48 -5.73 29.68
C ASP A 139 -31.01 -5.91 29.67
#